data_AF-A0A445C152-F1
#
_entry.id   AF-A0A445C152-F1
#
_cell.length_a   1.000
_cell.length_b   1.000
_cell.length_c   1.000
_cell.angle_alpha   90.00
_cell.angle_beta   90.00
_cell.angle_gamma   90.00
#
_symmetry.space_group_name_H-M   'P 1'
#
loop_
_entity.id
_entity.type
_entity.pdbx_description
1 polymer ?
#
loop_
_entity_poly.entity_id
_entity_poly.type
_entity_poly.pdbx_seq_one_letter_code
_entity_poly.pdbx_strand_id
1 'polypeptide(L)'
;MPQQAMLRSQDVLLYGFGYNVSQDDYVVVVAYEGKDGENHFDLCCLRSNSWINLDAELPKSLDWSDLKPNGLFCNAIHWSTYEFLNDILIFDLKERSFSKIEVVAIGRVLFRPGFVLVGGCLALYLYEENTTEIWVIKEYKVQSSWTLYEIPLKYFKPLCLSANGDIIGRCSDDEIVFYIYNVSGVLLKHSRYLYGELSNRIKFVVHANSLMAVSSSIKDKKMKKGM
;
A
#
# COMPACT_ATOMS: atom_id res chain seq x y z
N MET A 1 -17.94 -25.66 15.68
CA MET A 1 -18.16 -24.31 15.10
C MET A 1 -17.09 -23.40 15.70
N PRO A 2 -16.24 -22.72 14.93
CA PRO A 2 -15.29 -21.79 15.51
C PRO A 2 -16.09 -20.67 16.18
N GLN A 3 -15.71 -20.33 17.41
CA GLN A 3 -16.28 -19.22 18.15
C GLN A 3 -16.18 -17.96 17.29
N GLN A 4 -17.33 -17.43 16.85
CA GLN A 4 -17.42 -16.05 16.39
C GLN A 4 -17.23 -15.15 17.62
N ALA A 5 -15.98 -15.02 18.07
CA ALA A 5 -15.61 -13.90 18.90
C ALA A 5 -15.75 -12.65 18.01
N MET A 6 -16.72 -11.81 18.34
CA MET A 6 -16.82 -10.48 17.75
C MET A 6 -15.57 -9.71 18.19
N LEU A 7 -14.49 -9.80 17.40
CA LEU A 7 -13.22 -9.11 17.65
C LEU A 7 -13.51 -7.62 17.80
N ARG A 8 -13.12 -7.01 18.91
CA ARG A 8 -13.19 -5.56 19.04
C ARG A 8 -12.07 -4.97 18.19
N SER A 9 -12.26 -3.75 17.68
CA SER A 9 -11.21 -3.12 16.85
C SER A 9 -9.89 -2.90 17.59
N GLN A 10 -9.87 -2.99 18.93
CA GLN A 10 -8.68 -2.86 19.76
C GLN A 10 -7.87 -4.16 19.86
N ASP A 11 -8.46 -5.30 19.49
CA ASP A 11 -7.82 -6.61 19.59
C ASP A 11 -7.14 -7.00 18.26
N VAL A 12 -7.44 -6.30 17.16
CA VAL A 12 -6.91 -6.58 15.82
C VAL A 12 -5.54 -5.92 15.64
N LEU A 13 -4.51 -6.75 15.48
CA LEU A 13 -3.12 -6.33 15.31
C LEU A 13 -2.79 -6.07 13.84
N LEU A 14 -3.16 -7.00 12.97
CA LEU A 14 -2.92 -6.91 11.53
C LEU A 14 -4.16 -7.37 10.78
N TYR A 15 -4.35 -6.83 9.59
CA TYR A 15 -5.29 -7.39 8.64
C TYR A 15 -4.83 -7.14 7.21
N GLY A 16 -5.24 -8.00 6.31
CA GLY A 16 -4.95 -7.86 4.89
C GLY A 16 -5.98 -8.56 4.04
N PHE A 17 -6.12 -8.06 2.82
CA PHE A 17 -7.00 -8.64 1.81
C PHE A 17 -6.15 -9.01 0.61
N GLY A 18 -6.34 -10.21 0.07
CA GLY A 18 -5.58 -10.68 -1.08
C GLY A 18 -6.34 -11.70 -1.91
N TYR A 19 -5.73 -12.12 -3.01
CA TYR A 19 -6.28 -13.13 -3.90
C TYR A 19 -5.37 -14.36 -3.91
N ASN A 20 -5.91 -15.51 -3.50
CA ASN A 20 -5.23 -16.79 -3.57
C ASN A 20 -5.49 -17.46 -4.92
N VAL A 21 -4.54 -17.32 -5.84
CA VAL A 21 -4.61 -17.90 -7.19
C VAL A 21 -4.80 -19.42 -7.15
N SER A 22 -4.20 -20.12 -6.18
CA SER A 22 -4.25 -21.59 -6.12
C SER A 22 -5.65 -22.14 -5.82
N GLN A 23 -6.46 -21.35 -5.12
CA GLN A 23 -7.83 -21.70 -4.74
C GLN A 23 -8.87 -20.86 -5.50
N ASP A 24 -8.42 -19.97 -6.39
CA ASP A 24 -9.28 -19.02 -7.10
C ASP A 24 -10.20 -18.26 -6.12
N ASP A 25 -9.67 -17.81 -4.98
CA ASP A 25 -10.48 -17.20 -3.91
C ASP A 25 -9.88 -15.90 -3.40
N TYR A 26 -10.75 -14.95 -3.06
CA TYR A 26 -10.36 -13.80 -2.28
C TYR A 26 -10.33 -14.19 -0.81
N VAL A 27 -9.30 -13.72 -0.11
CA VAL A 27 -9.09 -14.05 1.29
C VAL A 27 -8.86 -12.81 2.12
N VAL A 28 -9.35 -12.85 3.35
CA VAL A 28 -9.03 -11.87 4.38
C VAL A 28 -8.18 -12.58 5.42
N VAL A 29 -7.02 -12.02 5.72
CA VAL A 29 -6.17 -12.46 6.83
C VAL A 29 -6.35 -11.47 7.96
N VAL A 30 -6.58 -11.96 9.17
CA VAL A 30 -6.70 -11.15 10.38
C VAL A 30 -5.78 -11.75 11.44
N ALA A 31 -5.05 -10.88 12.12
CA ALA A 31 -4.28 -11.21 13.28
C ALA A 31 -4.82 -10.46 14.49
N TYR A 32 -4.87 -11.14 15.63
CA TYR A 32 -5.43 -10.56 16.85
C TYR A 32 -4.78 -11.17 18.10
N GLU A 33 -4.83 -10.41 19.19
CA GLU A 33 -4.43 -10.90 20.51
C GLU A 33 -5.59 -11.69 21.14
N GLY A 34 -5.34 -12.94 21.51
CA GLY A 34 -6.28 -13.82 22.17
C GLY A 34 -6.41 -13.50 23.67
N LYS A 35 -7.43 -14.07 24.30
CA LYS A 35 -7.62 -13.93 25.77
C LYS A 35 -6.55 -14.66 26.58
N ASP A 36 -5.88 -15.61 25.96
CA ASP A 36 -4.70 -16.31 26.47
C ASP A 36 -3.43 -15.43 26.45
N GLY A 37 -3.49 -14.24 25.83
CA GLY A 37 -2.34 -13.37 25.60
C GLY A 37 -1.45 -13.86 24.46
N GLU A 38 -1.89 -14.88 23.72
CA GLU A 38 -1.19 -15.37 22.54
C GLU A 38 -1.73 -14.67 21.29
N ASN A 39 -0.89 -14.57 20.27
CA ASN A 39 -1.30 -13.97 19.01
C ASN A 39 -1.85 -15.05 18.08
N HIS A 40 -3.03 -14.81 17.55
CA HIS A 40 -3.73 -15.72 16.65
C HIS A 40 -3.81 -15.13 15.25
N PHE A 41 -3.83 -16.01 14.26
CA PHE A 41 -4.03 -15.66 12.87
C PHE A 41 -5.16 -16.48 12.29
N ASP A 42 -6.11 -15.80 11.68
CA ASP A 42 -7.19 -16.45 10.95
C ASP A 42 -7.20 -15.99 9.50
N LEU A 43 -7.56 -16.93 8.63
CA LEU A 43 -7.78 -16.71 7.21
C LEU A 43 -9.24 -17.01 6.87
N CYS A 44 -9.94 -16.01 6.36
CA CYS A 44 -11.29 -16.12 5.84
C CYS A 44 -11.24 -16.33 4.33
N CYS A 45 -11.72 -17.49 3.87
CA CYS A 45 -11.98 -17.78 2.47
C CYS A 45 -13.37 -17.25 2.10
N LEU A 46 -13.44 -16.27 1.19
CA LEU A 46 -14.69 -15.58 0.89
C LEU A 46 -15.65 -16.46 0.07
N ARG A 47 -15.13 -17.28 -0.85
CA ARG A 47 -15.95 -18.16 -1.69
C ARG A 47 -16.69 -19.22 -0.87
N SER A 48 -16.01 -19.84 0.08
CA SER A 48 -16.59 -20.87 0.96
C SER A 48 -17.21 -20.29 2.23
N ASN A 49 -17.04 -18.99 2.49
CA ASN A 49 -17.43 -18.31 3.72
C ASN A 49 -16.93 -19.07 4.98
N SER A 50 -15.67 -19.51 4.94
CA SER A 50 -15.08 -20.34 5.98
C SER A 50 -13.86 -19.68 6.58
N TRP A 51 -13.72 -19.81 7.89
CA TRP A 51 -12.56 -19.36 8.64
C TRP A 51 -11.63 -20.53 8.93
N ILE A 52 -10.33 -20.30 8.73
CA ILE A 52 -9.26 -21.25 8.97
C ILE A 52 -8.31 -20.60 9.95
N ASN A 53 -8.12 -21.23 11.11
CA ASN A 53 -7.08 -20.83 12.03
C ASN A 53 -5.73 -21.25 11.44
N LEU A 54 -4.80 -20.30 11.37
CA LEU A 54 -3.46 -20.49 10.84
C LEU A 54 -2.53 -20.77 12.01
N ASP A 55 -2.01 -21.99 12.06
CA ASP A 55 -0.90 -22.35 12.92
C ASP A 55 0.42 -21.88 12.27
N ALA A 56 0.62 -20.57 12.25
CA ALA A 56 1.75 -19.93 11.59
C ALA A 56 2.61 -19.18 12.61
N GLU A 57 3.84 -19.66 12.80
CA GLU A 57 4.81 -18.98 13.65
C GLU A 57 5.32 -17.70 12.97
N LEU A 58 5.41 -16.62 13.74
CA LEU A 58 6.02 -15.39 13.28
C LEU A 58 7.54 -15.42 13.41
N PRO A 59 8.25 -14.61 12.60
CA PRO A 59 9.65 -14.33 12.83
C PRO A 59 9.84 -13.69 14.23
N LYS A 60 10.63 -14.34 15.08
CA LYS A 60 10.90 -13.92 16.48
C LYS A 60 11.46 -12.52 16.65
N SER A 61 11.97 -11.91 15.57
CA SER A 61 12.62 -10.60 15.59
C SER A 61 11.65 -9.43 15.44
N LEU A 62 10.34 -9.68 15.36
CA LEU A 62 9.34 -8.65 15.03
C LEU A 62 8.38 -8.43 16.20
N ASP A 63 8.29 -7.18 16.67
CA ASP A 63 7.27 -6.76 17.62
C ASP A 63 5.99 -6.37 16.87
N TRP A 64 4.87 -6.96 17.25
CA TRP A 64 3.56 -6.69 16.68
C TRP A 64 3.12 -5.24 16.86
N SER A 65 3.49 -4.63 17.99
CA SER A 65 3.08 -3.27 18.33
C SER A 65 3.67 -2.22 17.37
N ASP A 66 4.77 -2.56 16.71
CA ASP A 66 5.44 -1.69 15.76
C ASP A 66 4.86 -1.77 14.34
N LEU A 67 3.99 -2.73 14.04
CA LEU A 67 3.46 -2.94 12.69
C LEU A 67 2.24 -2.06 12.39
N LYS A 68 2.21 -1.48 11.20
CA LYS A 68 0.99 -0.87 10.65
C LYS A 68 0.00 -2.01 10.37
N PRO A 69 -1.27 -1.91 10.81
CA PRO A 69 -2.23 -3.00 10.70
C PRO A 69 -2.61 -3.32 9.26
N ASN A 70 -2.51 -2.33 8.36
CA ASN A 70 -3.04 -2.41 7.00
C ASN A 70 -2.06 -3.13 6.06
N GLY A 71 -2.39 -4.38 5.73
CA GLY A 71 -1.64 -5.20 4.78
C GLY A 71 -1.84 -4.75 3.33
N LEU A 72 -0.76 -4.78 2.56
CA LEU A 72 -0.74 -4.47 1.13
C LEU A 72 -0.53 -5.75 0.31
N PHE A 73 -1.41 -6.03 -0.64
CA PHE A 73 -1.34 -7.23 -1.44
C PHE A 73 -0.54 -7.04 -2.73
N CYS A 74 0.47 -7.88 -2.94
CA CYS A 74 1.30 -7.96 -4.15
C CYS A 74 1.81 -9.40 -4.29
N ASN A 75 0.98 -10.29 -4.84
CA ASN A 75 1.16 -11.76 -4.84
C ASN A 75 1.10 -12.42 -3.44
N ALA A 76 1.56 -11.72 -2.41
CA ALA A 76 1.46 -12.03 -0.99
C ALA A 76 0.98 -10.78 -0.23
N ILE A 77 0.63 -10.91 1.05
CA ILE A 77 0.25 -9.76 1.88
C ILE A 77 1.50 -9.24 2.60
N HIS A 78 1.70 -7.93 2.58
CA HIS A 78 2.88 -7.27 3.12
C HIS A 78 2.51 -6.25 4.19
N TRP A 79 3.26 -6.22 5.29
CA TRP A 79 3.14 -5.21 6.34
C TRP A 79 4.48 -4.52 6.58
N SER A 80 4.38 -3.27 7.02
CA SER A 80 5.51 -2.39 7.32
C SER A 80 5.36 -1.83 8.72
N THR A 81 6.46 -1.39 9.33
CA THR A 81 6.45 -0.76 10.66
C THR A 81 5.99 0.72 10.63
N TYR A 82 5.67 1.27 11.81
CA TYR A 82 5.30 2.67 12.00
C TYR A 82 6.48 3.64 11.80
N GLU A 83 7.57 3.40 12.53
CA GLU A 83 8.65 4.39 12.67
C GLU A 83 9.88 4.06 11.85
N PHE A 84 10.54 2.93 12.12
CA PHE A 84 11.77 2.55 11.44
C PHE A 84 11.54 1.25 10.67
N LEU A 85 11.68 1.31 9.35
CA LEU A 85 11.51 0.13 8.51
C LEU A 85 12.85 -0.56 8.30
N ASN A 86 13.06 -1.66 9.02
CA ASN A 86 14.18 -2.57 8.82
C ASN A 86 13.78 -3.75 7.93
N ASP A 87 12.61 -4.32 8.21
CA ASP A 87 12.08 -5.50 7.54
C ASP A 87 10.64 -5.26 7.07
N ILE A 88 10.28 -5.85 5.93
CA ILE A 88 8.90 -5.97 5.46
C ILE A 88 8.42 -7.38 5.78
N LEU A 89 7.37 -7.50 6.59
CA LEU A 89 6.73 -8.78 6.89
C LEU A 89 5.90 -9.21 5.69
N ILE A 90 6.00 -10.49 5.33
CA ILE A 90 5.26 -11.10 4.22
C ILE A 90 4.47 -12.29 4.75
N PHE A 91 3.21 -12.40 4.35
CA PHE A 91 2.42 -13.61 4.49
C PHE A 91 2.09 -14.17 3.11
N ASP A 92 2.62 -15.36 2.83
CA ASP A 92 2.37 -16.07 1.58
C ASP A 92 1.02 -16.81 1.67
N LEU A 93 0.06 -16.46 0.82
CA LEU A 93 -1.28 -17.05 0.86
C LEU A 93 -1.29 -18.53 0.45
N LYS A 94 -0.33 -18.96 -0.37
CA LYS A 94 -0.25 -20.32 -0.88
C LYS A 94 0.44 -21.21 0.14
N GLU A 95 1.61 -20.79 0.61
CA GLU A 95 2.42 -21.56 1.57
C GLU A 95 1.95 -21.37 3.02
N ARG A 96 1.03 -20.42 3.26
CA ARG A 96 0.43 -20.10 4.57
C ARG A 96 1.46 -19.85 5.67
N SER A 97 2.54 -19.16 5.31
CA SER A 97 3.68 -18.94 6.19
C SER A 97 4.19 -17.50 6.12
N PHE A 98 4.83 -17.08 7.21
CA PHE A 98 5.48 -15.78 7.30
C PHE A 98 6.92 -15.83 6.81
N SER A 99 7.33 -14.75 6.16
CA SER A 99 8.72 -14.49 5.78
C SER A 99 9.00 -12.99 5.82
N LYS A 100 10.24 -12.57 5.54
CA LYS A 100 10.62 -11.16 5.54
C LYS A 100 11.48 -10.77 4.35
N ILE A 101 11.38 -9.50 3.93
CA ILE A 101 12.36 -8.84 3.08
C ILE A 101 13.10 -7.83 3.92
N GLU A 102 14.41 -8.00 4.06
CA GLU A 102 15.25 -7.00 4.72
C GLU A 102 15.49 -5.82 3.78
N VAL A 103 15.31 -4.61 4.30
CA VAL A 103 15.41 -3.35 3.53
C VAL A 103 16.85 -2.81 3.49
N VAL A 104 17.80 -3.53 4.09
CA VAL A 104 19.22 -3.16 4.23
C VAL A 104 19.88 -2.79 2.89
N ALA A 105 19.40 -3.34 1.77
CA ALA A 105 19.89 -3.01 0.42
C ALA A 105 19.75 -1.53 0.04
N ILE A 106 18.88 -0.75 0.71
CA ILE A 106 18.75 0.70 0.50
C ILE A 106 19.90 1.47 1.20
N GLY A 107 20.73 0.81 2.01
CA GLY A 107 21.97 1.35 2.57
C GLY A 107 21.77 2.35 3.72
N ARG A 108 20.54 2.58 4.18
CA ARG A 108 20.21 3.42 5.35
C ARG A 108 18.91 2.97 6.01
N VAL A 109 18.73 3.36 7.28
CA VAL A 109 17.47 3.18 8.01
C VAL A 109 16.42 4.15 7.46
N LEU A 110 15.22 3.65 7.19
CA LEU A 110 14.12 4.44 6.64
C LEU A 110 13.17 4.88 7.76
N PHE A 111 13.03 6.20 7.93
CA PHE A 111 12.11 6.79 8.90
C PHE A 111 10.74 7.08 8.27
N ARG A 112 9.70 6.48 8.85
CA ARG A 112 8.28 6.62 8.49
C ARG A 112 8.00 6.49 6.98
N PRO A 113 8.52 5.46 6.28
CA PRO A 113 8.26 5.32 4.86
C PRO A 113 6.77 5.05 4.59
N GLY A 114 6.31 5.61 3.48
CA GLY A 114 5.04 5.26 2.89
C GLY A 114 5.14 3.94 2.11
N PHE A 115 4.03 3.20 2.07
CA PHE A 115 3.95 1.87 1.48
C PHE A 115 2.89 1.84 0.37
N VAL A 116 3.26 1.42 -0.84
CA VAL A 116 2.40 1.50 -2.04
C VAL A 116 2.77 0.47 -3.10
N LEU A 117 1.91 0.32 -4.11
CA LEU A 117 2.22 -0.41 -5.34
C LEU A 117 2.44 0.56 -6.49
N VAL A 118 3.54 0.39 -7.21
CA VAL A 118 3.89 1.20 -8.38
C VAL A 118 4.11 0.23 -9.53
N GLY A 119 3.16 0.18 -10.49
CA GLY A 119 3.24 -0.73 -11.63
C GLY A 119 3.08 -2.20 -11.28
N GLY A 120 2.36 -2.52 -10.19
CA GLY A 120 2.26 -3.88 -9.67
C GLY A 120 3.49 -4.34 -8.88
N CYS A 121 4.54 -3.52 -8.77
CA CYS A 121 5.68 -3.78 -7.91
C CYS A 121 5.50 -3.16 -6.53
N LEU A 122 6.05 -3.80 -5.50
CA LEU A 122 6.11 -3.25 -4.15
C LEU A 122 7.05 -2.04 -4.13
N ALA A 123 6.60 -0.95 -3.52
CA ALA A 123 7.39 0.27 -3.43
C ALA A 123 7.27 0.95 -2.06
N LEU A 124 8.39 1.57 -1.66
CA LEU A 124 8.50 2.47 -0.53
C LEU A 124 8.62 3.89 -1.05
N TYR A 125 8.08 4.86 -0.33
CA TYR A 125 8.37 6.26 -0.63
C TYR A 125 8.70 7.05 0.63
N LEU A 126 9.61 8.01 0.50
CA LEU A 126 10.10 8.85 1.58
C LEU A 126 10.09 10.31 1.14
N TYR A 127 9.76 11.18 2.09
CA TYR A 127 9.83 12.62 1.88
C TYR A 127 11.19 13.13 2.31
N GLU A 128 11.94 13.66 1.36
CA GLU A 128 13.18 14.38 1.61
C GLU A 128 12.88 15.89 1.70
N GLU A 129 13.93 16.70 1.84
CA GLU A 129 13.78 18.15 2.05
C GLU A 129 12.92 18.81 0.95
N ASN A 130 13.20 18.47 -0.32
CA ASN A 130 12.57 19.07 -1.50
C ASN A 130 12.03 18.04 -2.51
N THR A 131 12.28 16.75 -2.28
CA THR A 131 11.95 15.67 -3.21
C THR A 131 11.17 14.57 -2.49
N THR A 132 10.63 13.66 -3.28
CA THR A 132 10.14 12.37 -2.79
C THR A 132 10.95 11.27 -3.46
N GLU A 133 11.63 10.46 -2.67
CA GLU A 133 12.25 9.23 -3.13
C GLU A 133 11.22 8.11 -3.21
N ILE A 134 11.26 7.33 -4.28
CA ILE A 134 10.41 6.16 -4.49
C ILE A 134 11.31 4.97 -4.80
N TRP A 135 11.41 4.04 -3.87
CA TRP A 135 12.19 2.82 -4.00
C TRP A 135 11.28 1.68 -4.44
N VAL A 136 11.55 1.07 -5.59
CA VAL A 136 10.73 0.01 -6.19
C VAL A 136 11.51 -1.29 -6.29
N ILE A 137 10.94 -2.39 -5.78
CA ILE A 137 11.50 -3.73 -5.97
C ILE A 137 11.14 -4.23 -7.38
N LYS A 138 12.12 -4.35 -8.28
CA LYS A 138 11.87 -4.81 -9.65
C LYS A 138 11.71 -6.31 -9.78
N GLU A 139 12.45 -7.08 -8.97
CA GLU A 139 12.35 -8.53 -8.91
C GLU A 139 11.89 -8.94 -7.52
N TYR A 140 10.71 -9.56 -7.45
CA TYR A 140 10.05 -9.83 -6.18
C TYR A 140 10.94 -10.67 -5.24
N LYS A 141 11.07 -10.25 -3.98
CA LYS A 141 11.95 -10.83 -2.95
C LYS A 141 13.46 -10.81 -3.27
N VAL A 142 13.89 -10.15 -4.35
CA VAL A 142 15.32 -9.99 -4.67
C VAL A 142 15.82 -8.65 -4.13
N GLN A 143 16.59 -8.70 -3.05
CA GLN A 143 17.07 -7.51 -2.33
C GLN A 143 17.91 -6.57 -3.21
N SER A 144 18.72 -7.09 -4.13
CA SER A 144 19.54 -6.25 -5.02
C SER A 144 18.76 -5.53 -6.12
N SER A 145 17.45 -5.78 -6.24
CA SER A 145 16.62 -5.25 -7.33
C SER A 145 15.91 -3.93 -7.03
N TRP A 146 16.21 -3.30 -5.89
CA TRP A 146 15.68 -1.99 -5.56
C TRP A 146 16.16 -0.94 -6.58
N THR A 147 15.21 -0.21 -7.15
CA THR A 147 15.47 0.91 -8.05
C THR A 147 14.91 2.18 -7.43
N LEU A 148 15.70 3.24 -7.39
CA LEU A 148 15.28 4.57 -6.93
C LEU A 148 14.72 5.39 -8.09
N TYR A 149 13.56 6.00 -7.87
CA TYR A 149 13.03 7.12 -8.65
C TYR A 149 12.92 8.34 -7.75
N GLU A 150 13.34 9.49 -8.25
CA GLU A 150 13.26 10.75 -7.52
C GLU A 150 12.25 11.68 -8.18
N ILE A 151 11.26 12.11 -7.41
CA ILE A 151 10.27 13.08 -7.84
C ILE A 151 10.61 14.44 -7.20
N PRO A 152 10.79 15.51 -8.00
CA PRO A 152 11.14 16.84 -7.48
C PRO A 152 9.91 17.56 -6.91
N LEU A 153 9.21 16.90 -5.99
CA LEU A 153 8.05 17.42 -5.29
C LEU A 153 8.00 16.80 -3.89
N LYS A 154 8.12 17.65 -2.87
CA LYS A 154 7.91 17.26 -1.49
C LYS A 154 6.46 16.83 -1.26
N TYR A 155 6.26 15.89 -0.34
CA TYR A 155 4.94 15.35 0.02
C TYR A 155 4.18 14.69 -1.14
N PHE A 156 4.88 14.34 -2.22
CA PHE A 156 4.29 13.60 -3.33
C PHE A 156 4.01 12.17 -2.89
N LYS A 157 2.74 11.80 -2.82
CA LYS A 157 2.31 10.44 -2.52
C LYS A 157 2.08 9.67 -3.82
N PRO A 158 2.95 8.72 -4.21
CA PRO A 158 2.70 7.87 -5.35
C PRO A 158 1.41 7.06 -5.17
N LEU A 159 0.76 6.77 -6.29
CA LEU A 159 -0.50 6.04 -6.35
C LEU A 159 -0.42 4.83 -7.27
N CYS A 160 0.12 4.99 -8.48
CA CYS A 160 0.28 3.93 -9.46
C CYS A 160 1.25 4.33 -10.60
N LEU A 161 1.47 3.43 -11.55
CA LEU A 161 2.07 3.75 -12.85
C LEU A 161 0.99 3.86 -13.93
N SER A 162 1.23 4.75 -14.89
CA SER A 162 0.51 4.80 -16.16
C SER A 162 0.95 3.65 -17.08
N ALA A 163 0.18 3.41 -18.14
CA ALA A 163 0.54 2.44 -19.19
C ALA A 163 1.86 2.79 -19.90
N ASN A 164 2.27 4.07 -19.89
CA ASN A 164 3.53 4.53 -20.49
C ASN A 164 4.71 4.43 -19.51
N GLY A 165 4.49 3.93 -18.30
CA GLY A 165 5.51 3.86 -17.24
C GLY A 165 5.68 5.17 -16.46
N ASP A 166 4.75 6.12 -16.58
CA ASP A 166 4.79 7.38 -15.82
C ASP A 166 4.26 7.18 -14.41
N ILE A 167 4.86 7.84 -13.43
CA ILE A 167 4.48 7.81 -12.03
C ILE A 167 3.32 8.79 -11.80
N ILE A 168 2.19 8.26 -11.37
CA ILE A 168 1.01 9.03 -10.99
C ILE A 168 0.98 9.11 -9.46
N GLY A 169 0.81 10.32 -8.94
CA GLY A 169 0.65 10.53 -7.51
C GLY A 169 -0.09 11.80 -7.19
N ARG A 170 -0.25 12.08 -5.91
CA ARG A 170 -0.93 13.27 -5.41
C ARG A 170 -0.06 14.03 -4.41
N CYS A 171 -0.18 15.35 -4.40
CA CYS A 171 0.26 16.17 -3.28
C CYS A 171 -0.97 16.75 -2.57
N SER A 172 -0.85 17.00 -1.28
CA SER A 172 -1.93 17.55 -0.46
C SER A 172 -1.33 18.56 0.51
N ASP A 173 -1.12 19.77 0.01
CA ASP A 173 -0.84 20.94 0.86
C ASP A 173 -2.20 21.56 1.23
N ASP A 174 -2.68 22.55 0.47
CA ASP A 174 -4.00 23.18 0.68
C ASP A 174 -5.12 22.58 -0.19
N GLU A 175 -4.73 22.00 -1.33
CA GLU A 175 -5.62 21.38 -2.31
C GLU A 175 -5.04 20.05 -2.75
N ILE A 176 -5.90 19.13 -3.20
CA ILE A 176 -5.44 17.87 -3.74
C ILE A 176 -5.13 18.07 -5.22
N VAL A 177 -3.86 17.94 -5.57
CA VAL A 177 -3.39 18.00 -6.95
C VAL A 177 -2.78 16.66 -7.31
N PHE A 178 -3.23 16.12 -8.44
CA PHE A 178 -2.65 14.93 -9.05
C PHE A 178 -1.56 15.34 -10.02
N TYR A 179 -0.42 14.67 -9.97
CA TYR A 179 0.72 14.90 -10.85
C TYR A 179 1.07 13.61 -11.57
N ILE A 180 1.59 13.78 -12.78
CA ILE A 180 2.16 12.72 -13.62
C ILE A 180 3.59 13.14 -13.92
N TYR A 181 4.54 12.35 -13.42
CA TYR A 181 5.96 12.49 -13.67
C TYR A 181 6.45 11.28 -14.47
N ASN A 182 7.43 11.45 -15.35
CA ASN A 182 8.16 10.29 -15.83
C ASN A 182 9.13 9.76 -14.75
N VAL A 183 9.74 8.59 -14.98
CA VAL A 183 10.69 7.98 -14.03
C VAL A 183 11.97 8.79 -13.82
N SER A 184 12.26 9.76 -14.69
CA SER A 184 13.38 10.69 -14.55
C SER A 184 13.01 11.96 -13.77
N GLY A 185 11.81 12.04 -13.19
CA GLY A 185 11.37 13.18 -12.39
C GLY A 185 10.88 14.39 -13.20
N VAL A 186 10.68 14.25 -14.52
CA VAL A 186 10.14 15.34 -15.35
C VAL A 186 8.62 15.37 -15.24
N LEU A 187 8.08 16.54 -14.86
CA LEU A 187 6.64 16.77 -14.80
C LEU A 187 6.04 16.75 -16.21
N LEU A 188 5.10 15.84 -16.45
CA LEU A 188 4.38 15.73 -17.72
C LEU A 188 3.03 16.44 -17.66
N LYS A 189 2.31 16.28 -16.55
CA LYS A 189 0.97 16.85 -16.37
C LYS A 189 0.64 16.99 -14.90
N HIS A 190 -0.20 17.97 -14.57
CA HIS A 190 -0.88 18.03 -13.29
C HIS A 190 -2.36 18.39 -13.47
N SER A 191 -3.19 18.02 -12.50
CA SER A 191 -4.61 18.33 -12.47
C SER A 191 -5.06 18.55 -11.03
N ARG A 192 -5.71 19.68 -10.78
CA ARG A 192 -6.31 20.00 -9.49
C ARG A 192 -7.64 19.27 -9.32
N TYR A 193 -7.86 18.72 -8.15
CA TYR A 193 -9.15 18.18 -7.75
C TYR A 193 -9.95 19.28 -7.03
N LEU A 194 -11.06 19.72 -7.64
CA LEU A 194 -11.81 20.90 -7.22
C LEU A 194 -13.05 20.58 -6.36
N TYR A 195 -13.27 19.32 -5.95
CA TYR A 195 -14.58 18.89 -5.41
C TYR A 195 -14.52 18.23 -4.02
N GLY A 196 -14.69 19.04 -2.97
CA GLY A 196 -14.89 18.58 -1.59
C GLY A 196 -13.63 18.13 -0.87
N GLU A 197 -13.69 18.14 0.47
CA GLU A 197 -12.63 17.61 1.33
C GLU A 197 -12.53 16.09 1.16
N LEU A 198 -11.56 15.59 0.38
CA LEU A 198 -11.21 14.18 0.46
C LEU A 198 -10.43 13.98 1.75
N SER A 199 -11.03 13.26 2.70
CA SER A 199 -10.29 12.86 3.90
C SER A 199 -9.00 12.12 3.51
N ASN A 200 -7.94 12.29 4.30
CA ASN A 200 -6.69 11.54 4.18
C ASN A 200 -6.87 10.00 4.22
N ARG A 201 -8.08 9.52 4.53
CA ARG A 201 -8.45 8.11 4.72
C ARG A 201 -8.96 7.40 3.47
N ILE A 202 -9.22 8.08 2.35
CA ILE A 202 -9.70 7.38 1.14
C ILE A 202 -8.49 6.78 0.39
N LYS A 203 -8.35 5.45 0.48
CA LYS A 203 -7.45 4.61 -0.33
C LYS A 203 -8.26 3.64 -1.17
N PHE A 204 -8.66 4.03 -2.38
CA PHE A 204 -9.00 3.08 -3.44
C PHE A 204 -8.48 3.63 -4.76
N VAL A 205 -7.42 3.01 -5.30
CA VAL A 205 -7.07 3.15 -6.71
C VAL A 205 -7.62 1.90 -7.37
N VAL A 206 -8.80 2.02 -7.99
CA VAL A 206 -9.35 0.94 -8.80
C VAL A 206 -8.71 1.11 -10.18
N HIS A 207 -7.84 0.19 -10.57
CA HIS A 207 -7.47 0.04 -11.97
C HIS A 207 -8.67 -0.58 -12.71
N ALA A 208 -9.66 0.26 -13.01
CA ALA A 208 -10.61 -0.09 -14.05
C ALA A 208 -9.90 0.10 -15.38
N ASN A 209 -9.76 -0.97 -16.17
CA ASN A 209 -9.52 -0.83 -17.60
C ASN A 209 -10.70 -0.04 -18.17
N SER A 210 -10.65 1.30 -18.12
CA SER A 210 -11.68 2.13 -18.72
C SER A 210 -11.52 2.01 -20.23
N LEU A 211 -12.52 1.43 -20.89
CA LEU A 211 -12.66 1.40 -22.35
C LEU A 211 -12.88 2.80 -22.97
N MET A 212 -12.76 3.89 -22.21
CA MET A 212 -12.99 5.24 -22.72
C MET A 212 -11.90 6.19 -22.25
N ALA A 213 -11.20 6.79 -23.21
CA ALA A 213 -10.25 7.87 -23.01
C ALA A 213 -10.93 9.07 -22.35
N VAL A 214 -10.31 9.62 -21.30
CA VAL A 214 -10.76 10.87 -20.68
C VAL A 214 -10.51 12.01 -21.67
N SER A 215 -11.56 12.53 -22.31
CA SER A 215 -11.47 13.64 -23.24
C SER A 215 -10.94 14.90 -22.54
N SER A 216 -9.88 15.49 -23.09
CA SER A 216 -9.13 16.61 -22.52
C SER A 216 -9.80 17.99 -22.67
N SER A 217 -11.12 18.09 -22.47
CA SER A 217 -11.80 19.38 -22.61
C SER A 217 -12.85 19.62 -21.52
N ILE A 218 -12.41 20.06 -20.35
CA ILE A 218 -13.26 20.84 -19.45
C ILE A 218 -12.80 22.29 -19.59
N LYS A 219 -13.60 23.08 -20.32
CA LYS A 219 -13.42 24.54 -20.40
C LYS A 219 -13.86 25.14 -19.07
N ASP A 220 -13.00 25.93 -18.45
CA ASP A 220 -13.33 26.74 -17.28
C ASP A 220 -14.54 27.64 -17.58
N LYS A 221 -15.66 27.38 -16.90
CA LYS A 221 -16.77 28.34 -16.85
C LYS A 221 -16.38 29.45 -15.87
N LYS A 222 -15.96 30.60 -16.40
CA LYS A 222 -15.90 31.86 -15.65
C LYS A 222 -17.28 32.17 -15.05
N MET A 223 -17.39 32.18 -13.73
CA MET A 223 -18.54 32.81 -13.06
C MET A 223 -18.44 34.33 -13.23
N LYS A 224 -19.48 34.93 -13.82
CA LYS A 224 -19.67 36.38 -13.83
C LYS A 224 -19.93 36.85 -12.40
N LYS A 225 -19.15 37.83 -11.93
CA LYS A 225 -19.51 38.62 -10.74
C LYS A 225 -20.74 39.46 -11.08
N GLY A 226 -21.83 39.26 -10.34
CA GLY A 226 -22.96 40.17 -10.30
C GLY A 226 -22.61 41.40 -9.47
N MET A 227 -23.17 42.54 -9.91
CA MET A 227 -22.98 43.90 -9.41
C MET A 227 -23.53 44.11 -8.01
#